data_AF-A0A0B1SJZ8-F1
#
_entry.id   AF-A0A0B1SJZ8-F1
#
_cell.length_a   1.000
_cell.length_b   1.000
_cell.length_c   1.000
_cell.angle_alpha   90.00
_cell.angle_beta   90.00
_cell.angle_gamma   90.00
#
_symmetry.space_group_name_H-M   'P 1'
#
loop_
_entity.id
_entity.type
_entity.pdbx_description
1 polymer ?
#
loop_
_entity_poly.entity_id
_entity_poly.type
_entity_poly.pdbx_seq_one_letter_code
_entity_poly.pdbx_strand_id
1 'polypeptide(L)'
;LWIIFSTFSCFQPGNWEAKELDKSLLITYEELDEKRPGKKSLFEDLSKINYLDARPAPLFNGDVPLDIPAEGATGNHLKGAKNVPLSAVVGESGIKSKEGIEKALKDAEFDSSLPTVVACNGGVQASLLSLVLKRVGRKSRVYNGSMYEIALRAPQMISEKKDSPRKSGWIHSICPICLVFIFAISLSNPLICRL
;
A
#
# COMPACT_ATOMS: atom_id res chain seq x y z
N LEU A 1 -56.23 -1.25 28.21
CA LEU A 1 -56.04 -2.04 26.97
C LEU A 1 -56.02 -1.06 25.78
N TRP A 2 -54.86 -0.53 25.39
CA TRP A 2 -54.71 0.23 24.13
C TRP A 2 -53.30 -0.01 23.61
N ILE A 3 -53.17 -0.99 22.72
CA ILE A 3 -51.95 -1.24 21.95
C ILE A 3 -51.98 -0.26 20.79
N ILE A 4 -51.07 0.71 20.79
CA ILE A 4 -50.82 1.59 19.65
C ILE A 4 -50.10 0.72 18.61
N PHE A 5 -50.82 0.25 17.60
CA PHE A 5 -50.21 -0.34 16.41
C PHE A 5 -49.49 0.77 15.65
N SER A 6 -48.18 0.90 15.92
CA SER A 6 -47.28 1.67 15.07
C SER A 6 -47.31 1.06 13.68
N THR A 7 -47.86 1.79 12.70
CA THR A 7 -47.83 1.40 11.30
C THR A 7 -46.39 1.44 10.82
N PHE A 8 -45.75 0.28 10.75
CA PHE A 8 -44.49 0.15 10.02
C PHE A 8 -44.78 0.47 8.55
N SER A 9 -44.30 1.61 8.07
CA SER A 9 -44.27 1.89 6.64
C SER A 9 -43.39 0.84 5.97
N CYS A 10 -44.00 0.00 5.13
CA CYS A 10 -43.27 -0.97 4.34
C CYS A 10 -42.37 -0.22 3.35
N PHE A 11 -41.05 -0.24 3.59
CA PHE A 11 -40.06 0.32 2.68
C PHE A 11 -40.21 -0.36 1.31
N GLN A 12 -40.36 0.44 0.26
CA GLN A 12 -40.36 -0.09 -1.09
C GLN A 12 -38.93 -0.55 -1.44
N PRO A 13 -38.75 -1.80 -1.88
CA PRO A 13 -37.44 -2.24 -2.39
C PRO A 13 -36.99 -1.32 -3.52
N GLY A 14 -35.70 -0.99 -3.54
CA GLY A 14 -35.11 -0.23 -4.64
C GLY A 14 -35.14 -1.00 -5.97
N ASN A 15 -35.03 -0.29 -7.08
CA ASN A 15 -35.02 -0.84 -8.44
C ASN A 15 -33.60 -1.01 -9.01
N TRP A 16 -32.62 -1.25 -8.14
CA TRP A 16 -31.22 -1.38 -8.58
C TRP A 16 -30.99 -2.73 -9.27
N GLU A 17 -30.36 -2.69 -10.43
CA GLU A 17 -29.92 -3.85 -11.19
C GLU A 17 -28.40 -3.80 -11.38
N ALA A 18 -27.73 -4.92 -11.11
CA ALA A 18 -26.30 -5.05 -11.31
C ALA A 18 -25.99 -4.98 -12.80
N LYS A 19 -25.10 -4.05 -13.18
CA LYS A 19 -24.53 -4.04 -14.54
C LYS A 19 -23.32 -4.96 -14.61
N GLU A 20 -22.96 -5.31 -15.84
CA GLU A 20 -21.68 -5.95 -16.17
C GLU A 20 -20.49 -5.21 -15.56
N LEU A 21 -19.42 -5.95 -15.25
CA LEU A 21 -18.21 -5.42 -14.66
C LEU A 21 -17.55 -4.38 -15.58
N ASP A 22 -17.32 -3.17 -15.08
CA ASP A 22 -16.59 -2.16 -15.84
C ASP A 22 -15.09 -2.50 -15.88
N LYS A 23 -14.67 -3.11 -16.99
CA LYS A 23 -13.27 -3.48 -17.26
C LYS A 23 -12.34 -2.26 -17.33
N SER A 24 -12.85 -1.05 -17.50
CA SER A 24 -12.04 0.17 -17.47
C SER A 24 -11.62 0.59 -16.06
N LEU A 25 -12.30 0.09 -15.03
CA LEU A 25 -12.04 0.38 -13.62
C LEU A 25 -11.41 -0.80 -12.87
N LEU A 26 -11.60 -2.02 -13.36
CA LEU A 26 -11.14 -3.24 -12.72
C LEU A 26 -10.26 -4.04 -13.65
N ILE A 27 -9.22 -4.65 -13.10
CA ILE A 27 -8.36 -5.62 -13.79
C ILE A 27 -8.40 -6.93 -13.02
N THR A 28 -8.49 -8.05 -13.73
CA THR A 28 -8.55 -9.39 -13.13
C THR A 28 -7.16 -10.02 -13.07
N TYR A 29 -7.01 -11.08 -12.28
CA TYR A 29 -5.78 -11.88 -12.27
C TYR A 29 -5.49 -12.45 -13.65
N GLU A 30 -6.51 -12.96 -14.35
CA GLU A 30 -6.38 -13.59 -15.66
C GLU A 30 -5.81 -12.61 -16.70
N GLU A 31 -6.18 -11.33 -16.61
CA GLU A 31 -5.65 -10.31 -17.50
C GLU A 31 -4.20 -9.93 -17.15
N LEU A 32 -3.87 -9.88 -15.85
CA LEU A 32 -2.49 -9.62 -15.41
C LEU A 32 -1.53 -10.79 -15.71
N ASP A 33 -2.04 -12.01 -15.67
CA ASP A 33 -1.30 -13.25 -15.94
C ASP A 33 -1.41 -13.71 -17.40
N GLU A 34 -2.08 -12.94 -18.27
CA GLU A 34 -2.24 -13.30 -19.67
C GLU A 34 -0.87 -13.44 -20.36
N LYS A 35 -0.53 -14.67 -20.76
CA LYS A 35 0.68 -14.96 -21.54
C LYS A 35 0.35 -14.92 -23.02
N ARG A 36 1.03 -14.03 -23.74
CA ARG A 36 0.94 -13.98 -25.21
C ARG A 36 2.13 -14.71 -25.82
N PRO A 37 1.99 -15.35 -26.99
CA PRO A 37 3.10 -16.02 -27.65
C PRO A 37 4.33 -15.11 -27.78
N GLY A 38 5.45 -15.52 -27.19
CA GLY A 38 6.71 -14.76 -27.20
C GLY A 38 6.75 -13.52 -26.30
N LYS A 39 5.77 -13.30 -25.41
CA LYS A 39 5.75 -12.19 -24.45
C LYS A 39 5.49 -12.69 -23.04
N LYS A 40 6.15 -12.02 -22.07
CA LYS A 40 5.91 -12.19 -20.64
C LYS A 40 4.51 -11.67 -20.26
N SER A 41 3.92 -12.22 -19.21
CA SER A 41 2.72 -11.63 -18.60
C SER A 41 3.05 -10.30 -17.91
N LEU A 42 2.03 -9.51 -17.55
CA LEU A 42 2.27 -8.27 -16.82
C LEU A 42 2.86 -8.55 -15.43
N PHE A 43 2.44 -9.63 -14.77
CA PHE A 43 3.05 -10.04 -13.50
C PHE A 43 4.54 -10.40 -13.62
N GLU A 44 4.96 -10.97 -14.75
CA GLU A 44 6.35 -11.33 -15.02
C GLU A 44 7.22 -10.11 -15.39
N ASP A 45 6.61 -9.01 -15.86
CA ASP A 45 7.29 -7.76 -16.22
C ASP A 45 6.43 -6.52 -15.88
N LEU A 46 6.45 -6.14 -14.60
CA LEU A 46 5.76 -4.94 -14.13
C LEU A 46 6.35 -3.63 -14.67
N SER A 47 7.50 -3.65 -15.34
CA SER A 47 8.06 -2.42 -15.96
C SER A 47 7.16 -1.80 -17.03
N LYS A 48 6.17 -2.56 -17.52
CA LYS A 48 5.19 -2.11 -18.53
C LYS A 48 4.00 -1.37 -17.94
N ILE A 49 3.85 -1.36 -16.63
CA ILE A 49 2.72 -0.72 -15.93
C ILE A 49 3.20 0.02 -14.68
N ASN A 50 2.43 0.99 -14.20
CA ASN A 50 2.56 1.42 -12.81
C ASN A 50 1.73 0.49 -11.94
N TYR A 51 2.35 -0.54 -11.38
CA TYR A 51 1.71 -1.35 -10.35
C TYR A 51 1.93 -0.70 -8.99
N LEU A 52 0.92 0.00 -8.49
CA LEU A 52 0.98 0.76 -7.24
C LEU A 52 0.41 -0.05 -6.08
N ASP A 53 1.27 -0.38 -5.13
CA ASP A 53 0.88 -1.00 -3.86
C ASP A 53 0.52 0.09 -2.84
N ALA A 54 -0.74 0.13 -2.44
CA ALA A 54 -1.30 1.11 -1.51
C ALA A 54 -1.09 0.77 -0.01
N ARG A 55 -0.44 -0.36 0.29
CA ARG A 55 -0.17 -0.79 1.66
C ARG A 55 0.80 0.16 2.37
N PRO A 56 0.77 0.21 3.71
CA PRO A 56 1.80 0.87 4.50
C PRO A 56 3.21 0.45 4.07
N ALA A 57 4.13 1.42 4.01
CA ALA A 57 5.52 1.18 3.63
C ALA A 57 6.20 0.06 4.44
N PRO A 58 5.96 -0.09 5.76
CA PRO A 58 6.55 -1.20 6.52
C PRO A 58 6.17 -2.59 6.01
N LEU A 59 4.93 -2.79 5.55
CA LEU A 59 4.50 -4.06 4.96
C LEU A 59 5.10 -4.28 3.57
N PHE A 60 5.16 -3.24 2.75
CA PHE A 60 5.77 -3.30 1.43
C PHE A 60 7.26 -3.62 1.53
N ASN A 61 7.99 -2.94 2.41
CA ASN A 61 9.42 -3.11 2.61
C ASN A 61 9.80 -4.46 3.25
N GLY A 62 8.86 -5.10 3.96
CA GLY A 62 9.15 -6.24 4.82
C GLY A 62 9.71 -5.88 6.19
N ASP A 63 9.51 -4.64 6.64
CA ASP A 63 9.82 -4.22 8.02
C ASP A 63 8.83 -4.85 9.02
N VAL A 64 7.62 -5.17 8.53
CA VAL A 64 6.59 -5.94 9.24
C VAL A 64 6.36 -7.24 8.46
N PRO A 65 6.26 -8.41 9.12
CA PRO A 65 6.02 -9.68 8.45
C PRO A 65 4.76 -9.66 7.58
N LEU A 66 4.82 -10.43 6.49
CA LEU A 66 3.68 -10.65 5.63
C LEU A 66 2.61 -11.49 6.35
N ASP A 67 1.56 -10.82 6.83
CA ASP A 67 0.46 -11.44 7.60
C ASP A 67 -0.64 -12.06 6.71
N ILE A 68 -0.25 -12.66 5.59
CA ILE A 68 -1.16 -13.37 4.68
C ILE A 68 -0.60 -14.76 4.39
N PRO A 69 -1.46 -15.80 4.27
CA PRO A 69 -0.99 -17.16 4.00
C PRO A 69 -0.40 -17.25 2.59
N ALA A 70 0.93 -17.29 2.49
CA ALA A 70 1.66 -17.26 1.23
C ALA A 70 2.82 -18.28 1.24
N GLU A 71 2.49 -19.57 1.38
CA GLU A 71 3.50 -20.62 1.36
C GLU A 71 4.22 -20.66 0.01
N GLY A 72 5.53 -20.43 0.01
CA GLY A 72 6.34 -20.26 -1.21
C GLY A 72 6.64 -18.82 -1.59
N ALA A 73 6.08 -17.82 -0.90
CA ALA A 73 6.53 -16.44 -1.01
C ALA A 73 7.94 -16.32 -0.44
N THR A 74 8.81 -15.64 -1.19
CA THR A 74 10.21 -15.42 -0.80
C THR A 74 10.48 -13.98 -0.43
N GLY A 75 9.55 -13.05 -0.68
CA GLY A 75 9.68 -11.61 -0.38
C GLY A 75 8.43 -11.03 0.28
N ASN A 76 8.19 -9.74 0.07
CA ASN A 76 7.10 -8.98 0.72
C ASN A 76 6.18 -8.25 -0.28
N HIS A 77 6.65 -8.06 -1.51
CA HIS A 77 5.90 -7.46 -2.61
C HIS A 77 6.30 -8.09 -3.96
N LEU A 78 5.56 -7.75 -5.00
CA LEU A 78 5.84 -8.14 -6.37
C LEU A 78 7.06 -7.39 -6.91
N LYS A 79 7.91 -8.10 -7.66
CA LYS A 79 9.11 -7.50 -8.24
C LYS A 79 8.78 -6.34 -9.20
N GLY A 80 9.27 -5.15 -8.92
CA GLY A 80 9.02 -3.94 -9.72
C GLY A 80 7.70 -3.22 -9.41
N ALA A 81 6.98 -3.62 -8.38
CA ALA A 81 5.87 -2.83 -7.84
C ALA A 81 6.39 -1.53 -7.19
N LYS A 82 5.57 -0.50 -7.17
CA LYS A 82 5.88 0.82 -6.59
C LYS A 82 4.98 1.06 -5.39
N ASN A 83 5.52 1.53 -4.27
CA ASN A 83 4.72 1.76 -3.08
C ASN A 83 4.19 3.20 -3.01
N VAL A 84 2.87 3.35 -2.90
CA VAL A 84 2.21 4.64 -2.64
C VAL A 84 1.25 4.44 -1.45
N PRO A 85 1.76 4.49 -0.20
CA PRO A 85 0.92 4.32 0.97
C PRO A 85 -0.20 5.36 1.00
N LEU A 86 -1.38 4.98 1.48
CA LEU A 86 -2.49 5.94 1.61
C LEU A 86 -2.13 7.16 2.44
N SER A 87 -1.30 7.03 3.48
CA SER A 87 -0.81 8.15 4.30
C SER A 87 0.02 9.18 3.51
N ALA A 88 0.56 8.79 2.35
CA ALA A 88 1.27 9.69 1.45
C ALA A 88 0.30 10.63 0.71
N VAL A 89 -0.96 10.22 0.49
CA VAL A 89 -1.94 10.93 -0.35
C VAL A 89 -3.25 11.32 0.36
N VAL A 90 -3.48 10.79 1.55
CA VAL A 90 -4.58 11.15 2.47
C VAL A 90 -3.96 11.58 3.80
N GLY A 91 -4.38 12.72 4.32
CA GLY A 91 -4.02 13.23 5.64
C GLY A 91 -5.24 13.32 6.57
N GLU A 92 -5.06 13.95 7.72
CA GLU A 92 -6.11 14.10 8.74
C GLU A 92 -7.34 14.85 8.22
N SER A 93 -7.14 15.85 7.35
CA SER A 93 -8.20 16.64 6.73
C SER A 93 -8.79 15.99 5.47
N GLY A 94 -8.44 14.74 5.17
CA GLY A 94 -8.87 14.01 3.98
C GLY A 94 -7.83 13.96 2.86
N ILE A 95 -8.28 13.88 1.61
CA ILE A 95 -7.40 13.74 0.43
C ILE A 95 -6.53 14.99 0.29
N LYS A 96 -5.21 14.79 0.12
CA LYS A 96 -4.24 15.89 -0.01
C LYS A 96 -4.42 16.69 -1.31
N SER A 97 -3.73 17.84 -1.40
CA SER A 97 -3.73 18.66 -2.61
C SER A 97 -3.16 17.90 -3.81
N LYS A 98 -3.45 18.39 -5.02
CA LYS A 98 -2.93 17.81 -6.26
C LYS A 98 -1.40 17.75 -6.26
N GLU A 99 -0.75 18.81 -5.79
CA GLU A 99 0.72 18.90 -5.70
C GLU A 99 1.28 17.87 -4.72
N GLY A 100 0.61 17.68 -3.58
CA GLY A 100 1.00 16.67 -2.59
C GLY A 100 0.87 15.24 -3.14
N ILE A 101 -0.18 14.97 -3.90
CA ILE A 101 -0.40 13.68 -4.57
C ILE A 101 0.64 13.46 -5.67
N GLU A 102 0.88 14.46 -6.53
CA GLU A 102 1.88 14.37 -7.59
C GLU A 102 3.29 14.18 -7.03
N LYS A 103 3.61 14.82 -5.91
CA LYS A 103 4.86 14.58 -5.18
C LYS A 103 4.96 13.12 -4.71
N ALA A 104 3.93 12.59 -4.06
CA ALA A 104 3.93 11.20 -3.59
C ALA A 104 4.10 10.20 -4.74
N LEU A 105 3.49 10.46 -5.90
CA LEU A 105 3.68 9.65 -7.10
C LEU A 105 5.10 9.74 -7.65
N LYS A 106 5.68 10.94 -7.71
CA LYS A 106 7.06 11.14 -8.14
C LYS A 106 8.06 10.44 -7.22
N ASP A 107 7.85 10.52 -5.90
CA ASP A 107 8.69 9.86 -4.89
C ASP A 107 8.63 8.32 -5.03
N ALA A 108 7.53 7.78 -5.57
CA ALA A 108 7.35 6.37 -5.89
C ALA A 108 7.78 6.00 -7.31
N GLU A 109 8.50 6.88 -8.02
CA GLU A 109 8.99 6.67 -9.39
C GLU A 109 7.87 6.37 -10.40
N PHE A 110 6.69 6.97 -10.20
CA PHE A 110 5.55 6.84 -11.11
C PHE A 110 5.87 7.37 -12.51
N ASP A 111 5.51 6.62 -13.55
CA ASP A 111 5.69 7.01 -14.95
C ASP A 111 4.35 7.32 -15.61
N SER A 112 4.08 8.57 -15.95
CA SER A 112 2.81 8.96 -16.57
C SER A 112 2.55 8.39 -17.97
N SER A 113 3.56 7.82 -18.63
CA SER A 113 3.41 7.17 -19.94
C SER A 113 2.83 5.75 -19.84
N LEU A 114 2.87 5.13 -18.65
CA LEU A 114 2.43 3.76 -18.43
C LEU A 114 1.00 3.68 -17.85
N PRO A 115 0.22 2.65 -18.21
CA PRO A 115 -1.08 2.41 -17.59
C PRO A 115 -0.91 2.09 -16.09
N THR A 116 -1.91 2.43 -15.28
CA THR A 116 -1.82 2.31 -13.81
C THR A 116 -2.75 1.23 -13.28
N VAL A 117 -2.19 0.34 -12.48
CA VAL A 117 -2.91 -0.67 -11.70
C VAL A 117 -2.65 -0.37 -10.23
N VAL A 118 -3.70 -0.39 -9.40
CA VAL A 118 -3.58 -0.20 -7.96
C VAL A 118 -3.99 -1.48 -7.23
N ALA A 119 -3.21 -1.86 -6.22
CA ALA A 119 -3.43 -3.06 -5.41
C ALA A 119 -3.10 -2.78 -3.94
N CYS A 120 -3.54 -3.66 -3.04
CA CYS A 120 -3.14 -3.64 -1.64
C CYS A 120 -3.12 -5.07 -1.06
N ASN A 121 -3.79 -5.33 0.08
CA ASN A 121 -4.03 -6.70 0.56
C ASN A 121 -5.25 -7.32 -0.13
N GLY A 122 -6.40 -6.62 -0.12
CA GLY A 122 -7.69 -7.11 -0.65
C GLY A 122 -8.56 -6.00 -1.24
N GLY A 123 -7.97 -5.08 -2.00
CA GLY A 123 -8.69 -4.09 -2.81
C GLY A 123 -9.24 -2.83 -2.10
N VAL A 124 -9.37 -2.80 -0.76
CA VAL A 124 -9.95 -1.65 -0.04
C VAL A 124 -9.08 -0.39 -0.16
N GLN A 125 -7.81 -0.44 0.27
CA GLN A 125 -6.91 0.70 0.14
C GLN A 125 -6.66 1.07 -1.33
N ALA A 126 -6.60 0.07 -2.21
CA ALA A 126 -6.42 0.26 -3.64
C ALA A 126 -7.57 1.07 -4.26
N SER A 127 -8.81 0.82 -3.84
CA SER A 127 -9.99 1.58 -4.28
C SER A 127 -9.90 3.05 -3.86
N LEU A 128 -9.46 3.33 -2.64
CA LEU A 128 -9.25 4.70 -2.17
C LEU A 128 -8.11 5.40 -2.94
N LEU A 129 -7.00 4.69 -3.21
CA LEU A 129 -5.93 5.23 -4.05
C LEU A 129 -6.43 5.52 -5.48
N SER A 130 -7.26 4.65 -6.06
CA SER A 130 -7.88 4.88 -7.37
C SER A 130 -8.73 6.16 -7.39
N LEU A 131 -9.51 6.40 -6.33
CA LEU A 131 -10.28 7.63 -6.18
C LEU A 131 -9.38 8.87 -6.11
N VAL A 132 -8.29 8.81 -5.35
CA VAL A 132 -7.30 9.88 -5.24
C VAL A 132 -6.69 10.18 -6.61
N LEU A 133 -6.28 9.15 -7.35
CA LEU A 133 -5.72 9.28 -8.71
C LEU A 133 -6.74 9.92 -9.66
N LYS A 134 -8.00 9.51 -9.58
CA LYS A 134 -9.09 10.10 -10.38
C LYS A 134 -9.24 11.60 -10.11
N ARG A 135 -9.08 12.06 -8.87
CA ARG A 135 -9.18 13.51 -8.53
C ARG A 135 -8.07 14.35 -9.14
N VAL A 136 -6.90 13.77 -9.37
CA VAL A 136 -5.79 14.45 -10.06
C VAL A 136 -5.76 14.18 -11.57
N GLY A 137 -6.86 13.64 -12.12
CA GLY A 137 -7.02 13.40 -13.55
C GLY A 137 -6.27 12.16 -14.07
N ARG A 138 -5.82 11.26 -13.19
CA ARG A 138 -5.14 10.02 -13.56
C ARG A 138 -6.13 8.87 -13.61
N LYS A 139 -6.02 8.04 -14.65
CA LYS A 139 -6.82 6.80 -14.79
C LYS A 139 -6.07 5.66 -14.12
N SER A 140 -6.81 4.78 -13.43
CA SER A 140 -6.27 3.59 -12.79
C SER A 140 -7.30 2.47 -12.83
N ARG A 141 -6.80 1.23 -12.84
CA ARG A 141 -7.61 0.01 -12.66
C ARG A 141 -7.28 -0.61 -11.32
N VAL A 142 -8.30 -1.01 -10.57
CA VAL A 142 -8.14 -1.67 -9.28
C VAL A 142 -8.01 -3.17 -9.51
N TYR A 143 -6.95 -3.76 -8.97
CA TYR A 143 -6.82 -5.21 -8.86
C TYR A 143 -7.35 -5.64 -7.49
N ASN A 144 -8.62 -6.04 -7.43
CA ASN A 144 -9.31 -6.31 -6.16
C ASN A 144 -8.73 -7.50 -5.40
N GLY A 145 -8.33 -8.57 -6.12
CA GLY A 145 -7.75 -9.76 -5.51
C GLY A 145 -6.43 -9.48 -4.79
N SER A 146 -5.64 -8.53 -5.29
CA SER A 146 -4.50 -7.95 -4.58
C SER A 146 -3.55 -9.03 -4.01
N MET A 147 -2.83 -8.76 -2.93
CA MET A 147 -1.90 -9.72 -2.34
C MET A 147 -2.56 -11.01 -1.85
N TYR A 148 -3.82 -10.99 -1.38
CA TYR A 148 -4.50 -12.21 -0.94
C TYR A 148 -4.69 -13.22 -2.08
N GLU A 149 -5.15 -12.76 -3.24
CA GLU A 149 -5.31 -13.65 -4.40
C GLU A 149 -3.95 -14.13 -4.92
N ILE A 150 -2.95 -13.25 -4.98
CA ILE A 150 -1.59 -13.61 -5.41
C ILE A 150 -1.00 -14.67 -4.48
N ALA A 151 -1.14 -14.50 -3.17
CA ALA A 151 -0.61 -15.43 -2.17
C ALA A 151 -1.21 -16.85 -2.31
N LEU A 152 -2.48 -16.95 -2.71
CA LEU A 152 -3.15 -18.23 -2.90
C LEU A 152 -2.86 -18.88 -4.26
N ARG A 153 -2.73 -18.08 -5.32
CA ARG A 153 -2.60 -18.58 -6.70
C ARG A 153 -1.16 -18.73 -7.17
N ALA A 154 -0.31 -17.81 -6.74
CA ALA A 154 1.05 -17.66 -7.25
C ALA A 154 1.96 -16.97 -6.21
N PRO A 155 2.14 -17.58 -5.02
CA PRO A 155 2.93 -17.00 -3.94
C PRO A 155 4.39 -16.72 -4.34
N GLN A 156 4.94 -17.48 -5.29
CA GLN A 156 6.29 -17.27 -5.84
C GLN A 156 6.49 -15.88 -6.48
N MET A 157 5.41 -15.18 -6.86
CA MET A 157 5.51 -13.82 -7.40
C MET A 157 5.85 -12.79 -6.32
N ILE A 158 5.50 -13.08 -5.06
CA ILE A 158 5.87 -12.30 -3.89
C ILE A 158 7.33 -12.65 -3.55
N SER A 159 8.25 -11.95 -4.23
CA SER A 159 9.65 -12.36 -4.32
C SER A 159 10.64 -11.26 -3.95
N GLU A 160 10.21 -9.99 -4.00
CA GLU A 160 11.12 -8.88 -3.74
C GLU A 160 11.18 -8.59 -2.23
N LYS A 161 12.41 -8.52 -1.73
CA LYS A 161 12.75 -8.01 -0.40
C LYS A 161 13.35 -6.63 -0.62
N LYS A 162 13.15 -5.72 0.33
CA LYS A 162 13.99 -4.53 0.34
C LYS A 162 15.43 -4.97 0.63
N ASP A 163 16.37 -4.56 -0.21
CA ASP A 163 17.79 -4.63 0.13
C ASP A 163 18.00 -3.83 1.43
N SER A 164 18.35 -4.49 2.52
CA SER A 164 18.77 -3.82 3.75
C SER A 164 20.30 -3.95 3.89
N PRO A 165 21.04 -2.90 4.33
CA PRO A 165 20.57 -1.66 4.93
C PRO A 165 20.79 -0.42 4.05
N ARG A 166 20.03 0.64 4.36
CA ARG A 166 20.45 2.04 4.08
C ARG A 166 21.94 2.15 4.40
N LYS A 167 22.74 2.67 3.47
CA LYS A 167 24.07 3.20 3.79
C LYS A 167 23.94 4.05 5.05
N SER A 168 24.61 3.64 6.12
CA SER A 168 24.88 4.45 7.29
C SER A 168 25.67 5.68 6.84
N GLY A 169 24.93 6.73 6.48
CA GLY A 169 25.49 7.98 5.98
C GLY A 169 25.00 9.19 6.75
N TRP A 170 24.54 9.01 7.99
CA TRP A 170 24.37 10.08 8.97
C TRP A 170 24.68 9.50 10.35
N ILE A 171 25.97 9.31 10.61
CA ILE A 171 26.45 9.47 11.98
C ILE A 171 26.02 10.89 12.35
N HIS A 172 25.00 11.01 13.19
CA HIS A 172 24.78 12.27 13.89
C HIS A 172 26.12 12.57 14.56
N SER A 173 26.77 13.62 14.07
CA SER A 173 27.90 14.25 14.71
C SER A 173 27.44 14.53 16.13
N ILE A 174 27.82 13.66 17.06
CA ILE A 174 27.73 13.96 18.48
C ILE A 174 28.61 15.18 18.63
N CYS A 175 27.96 16.33 18.85
CA CYS A 175 28.63 17.54 19.25
C CYS A 175 29.49 17.17 20.48
N PRO A 176 30.83 17.36 20.45
CA PRO A 176 31.69 17.00 21.58
C PRO A 176 31.35 17.77 22.86
N ILE A 177 30.47 18.78 22.79
CA ILE A 177 29.96 19.54 23.94
C ILE A 177 28.90 18.74 24.74
N CYS A 178 28.16 17.82 24.12
CA CYS A 178 27.09 17.07 24.81
C CYS A 178 27.62 15.89 25.65
N LEU A 179 28.84 15.39 25.42
CA LEU A 179 29.43 14.32 26.23
C LEU A 179 29.91 14.79 27.62
N VAL A 180 30.16 16.09 27.79
CA VAL A 180 30.64 16.65 29.07
C VAL A 180 29.50 16.71 30.11
N PHE A 181 28.25 16.86 29.68
CA PHE A 181 27.11 16.97 30.59
C PHE A 181 26.65 15.64 31.19
N ILE A 182 26.85 14.51 30.50
CA ILE A 182 26.44 13.20 31.00
C ILE A 182 27.43 12.64 32.03
N PHE A 183 28.73 12.96 31.92
CA PHE A 183 29.73 12.53 32.91
C PHE A 183 29.74 13.37 34.20
N ALA A 184 29.25 14.62 34.17
CA ALA A 184 29.22 15.49 35.36
C ALA A 184 28.09 15.16 36.35
N ILE A 185 27.04 14.46 35.93
CA ILE A 185 25.90 14.10 36.80
C ILE A 185 26.14 12.76 37.52
N SER A 186 27.05 11.92 37.01
CA SER A 186 27.30 10.59 37.59
C SER A 186 28.33 10.56 38.73
N LEU A 187 29.02 11.67 39.03
CA LEU A 187 29.99 11.75 40.13
C LEU A 187 29.44 12.39 41.43
N SER A 188 28.15 12.74 41.46
CA SER A 188 27.57 13.50 42.58
C SER A 188 26.60 12.71 43.46
N ASN A 189 26.41 11.40 43.24
CA ASN A 189 25.45 10.64 44.04
C ASN A 189 25.89 9.17 44.28
N PRO A 190 26.53 8.84 45.42
CA PRO A 190 27.00 7.50 45.72
C PRO A 190 25.91 6.68 46.41
N LEU A 191 24.76 6.49 45.78
CA LEU A 191 23.69 5.64 46.31
C LEU A 191 22.89 5.05 45.15
N ILE A 192 23.43 4.02 44.48
CA ILE A 192 22.69 2.93 43.82
C ILE A 192 23.72 1.84 43.49
N CYS A 193 24.11 1.10 44.53
CA CYS A 193 24.71 -0.23 44.41
C CYS A 193 24.09 -1.10 45.50
N ARG A 194 22.92 -1.70 45.20
CA ARG A 194 22.41 -2.94 45.80
C ARG A 194 21.05 -3.30 45.19
N LEU A 195 21.11 -4.25 44.24
CA LEU A 195 20.20 -5.36 43.93
C LEU A 195 20.19 -5.61 42.41
#